data_AF-A0A7S4DY18-F1
#
_entry.id   AF-A0A7S4DY18-F1
#
_cell.length_a   1.000
_cell.length_b   1.000
_cell.length_c   1.000
_cell.angle_alpha   90.00
_cell.angle_beta   90.00
_cell.angle_gamma   90.00
#
_symmetry.space_group_name_H-M   'P 1'
#
loop_
_entity.id
_entity.type
_entity.pdbx_description
1 polymer ?
#
loop_
_entity_poly.entity_id
_entity_poly.type
_entity_poly.pdbx_seq_one_letter_code
_entity_poly.pdbx_strand_id
1 'polypeptide(L)'
;KIRRVRSERKANILYTIADHCFLQNDAKKDSLDTQDRDWFYWQEVSPSGRTLKVGPKARATWMGLVRSTVGLLEAGNRVIVDDVCFEGLWQLQEWKNALSPYPTLFVGLTCPPSILDTRESERGDRMVGSARVQAGIVHGMEDEDYRALEKEDGFYDLMIDSAALDPDECVEAVINAALFKHMNESTQQS
;
A
#
# COMPACT_ATOMS: atom_id res chain seq x y z
N LYS A 1 14.38 24.97 -34.64
CA LYS A 1 13.53 25.32 -33.47
C LYS A 1 12.50 24.19 -33.31
N ILE A 2 12.86 23.12 -32.60
CA ILE A 2 11.99 21.95 -32.43
C ILE A 2 10.95 22.33 -31.36
N ARG A 3 9.70 22.53 -31.76
CA ARG A 3 8.58 22.63 -30.82
C ARG A 3 8.37 21.24 -30.24
N ARG A 4 8.83 21.02 -29.00
CA ARG A 4 8.33 19.93 -28.15
C ARG A 4 6.83 20.15 -28.02
N VAL A 5 6.03 19.39 -28.76
CA VAL A 5 4.62 19.21 -28.45
C VAL A 5 4.61 18.58 -27.06
N ARG A 6 4.23 19.34 -26.03
CA ARG A 6 3.89 18.76 -24.73
C ARG A 6 2.75 17.80 -25.01
N SER A 7 3.02 16.50 -25.12
CA SER A 7 1.94 15.52 -25.09
C SER A 7 1.22 15.72 -23.77
N GLU A 8 -0.09 15.91 -23.86
CA GLU A 8 -1.00 15.95 -22.71
C GLU A 8 -0.63 14.81 -21.76
N ARG A 9 -0.17 15.15 -20.55
CA ARG A 9 0.31 14.17 -19.57
C ARG A 9 -0.89 13.39 -19.04
N LYS A 10 -1.25 12.29 -19.70
CA LYS A 10 -2.20 11.29 -19.20
C LYS A 10 -1.45 10.24 -18.40
N ALA A 11 -0.99 10.58 -17.20
CA ALA A 11 -0.50 9.55 -16.28
C ALA A 11 -1.69 9.02 -15.49
N ASN A 12 -2.00 7.74 -15.66
CA ASN A 12 -2.99 7.03 -14.86
C ASN A 12 -2.18 6.20 -13.86
N ILE A 13 -2.21 6.57 -12.58
CA ILE A 13 -1.55 5.81 -11.52
C ILE A 13 -2.63 5.07 -10.73
N LEU A 14 -2.39 3.78 -10.50
CA LEU A 14 -3.15 2.99 -9.53
C LEU A 14 -2.20 2.69 -8.38
N TYR A 15 -2.46 3.28 -7.23
CA TYR A 15 -1.75 2.97 -6.01
C TYR A 15 -2.65 2.06 -5.16
N THR A 16 -2.34 0.77 -5.12
CA THR A 16 -3.01 -0.18 -4.24
C THR A 16 -2.25 -0.26 -2.93
N ILE A 17 -2.99 -0.09 -1.84
CA ILE A 17 -2.53 -0.59 -0.55
C ILE A 17 -3.20 -1.91 -0.33
N ALA A 18 -2.45 -2.99 -0.52
CA ALA A 18 -2.90 -4.31 -0.13
C ALA A 18 -2.60 -4.57 1.34
N ASP A 19 -3.44 -5.37 1.97
CA ASP A 19 -3.17 -6.05 3.25
C ASP A 19 -2.00 -7.07 3.16
N HIS A 20 -1.26 -7.10 2.03
CA HIS A 20 -0.35 -8.18 1.67
C HIS A 20 0.98 -7.65 1.12
N CYS A 21 2.03 -7.69 1.95
CA CYS A 21 3.38 -7.42 1.48
C CYS A 21 4.04 -8.68 0.89
N PHE A 22 4.76 -8.50 -0.22
CA PHE A 22 5.66 -9.48 -0.84
C PHE A 22 7.15 -9.12 -0.72
N LEU A 23 7.52 -8.12 0.09
CA LEU A 23 8.94 -7.82 0.33
C LEU A 23 9.56 -8.84 1.30
N GLN A 24 9.56 -10.12 0.91
CA GLN A 24 10.52 -11.10 1.42
C GLN A 24 11.77 -10.99 0.56
N ASN A 25 12.87 -10.53 1.16
CA ASN A 25 14.18 -10.76 0.59
C ASN A 25 14.44 -12.28 0.69
N ASP A 26 14.56 -12.98 -0.45
CA ASP A 26 14.79 -14.44 -0.50
C ASP A 26 15.98 -14.90 0.36
N ALA A 27 16.89 -14.00 0.71
CA ALA A 27 18.01 -14.26 1.62
C ALA A 27 17.60 -14.46 3.09
N LYS A 28 16.36 -14.14 3.48
CA LYS A 28 15.82 -14.29 4.84
C LYS A 28 14.37 -14.75 4.80
N LYS A 29 14.11 -15.93 4.19
CA LYS A 29 12.84 -16.65 4.39
C LYS A 29 12.58 -16.75 5.90
N ASP A 30 11.51 -16.11 6.35
CA ASP A 30 10.93 -16.15 7.71
C ASP A 30 11.78 -15.72 8.91
N SER A 31 13.06 -15.42 8.77
CA SER A 31 13.80 -14.74 9.85
C SER A 31 13.72 -13.23 9.65
N LEU A 32 12.54 -12.65 9.95
CA LEU A 32 12.50 -11.29 10.49
C LEU A 32 13.24 -11.35 11.83
N ASP A 33 14.56 -11.43 11.74
CA ASP A 33 15.46 -11.64 12.85
C ASP A 33 15.25 -10.51 13.84
N THR A 34 14.80 -10.87 15.05
CA THR A 34 14.59 -9.93 16.16
C THR A 34 15.84 -9.12 16.52
N GLN A 35 17.03 -9.55 16.05
CA GLN A 35 18.31 -8.91 16.31
C GLN A 35 18.71 -7.89 15.22
N ASP A 36 18.35 -8.12 13.94
CA ASP A 36 18.68 -7.20 12.84
C ASP A 36 17.62 -6.09 12.71
N ARG A 37 17.80 -5.05 13.52
CA ARG A 37 16.90 -3.89 13.58
C ARG A 37 17.10 -2.89 12.44
N ASP A 38 17.98 -3.17 11.48
CA ASP A 38 18.14 -2.31 10.30
C ASP A 38 17.01 -2.52 9.29
N TRP A 39 16.44 -3.73 9.23
CA TRP A 39 15.38 -4.11 8.30
C TRP A 39 14.01 -4.16 8.99
N PHE A 40 13.04 -4.86 8.40
CA PHE A 40 11.81 -5.21 9.10
C PHE A 40 12.11 -6.21 10.21
N TYR A 41 11.49 -6.04 11.38
CA TYR A 41 11.66 -6.96 12.51
C TYR A 41 10.40 -7.03 13.38
N TRP A 42 10.19 -8.18 14.01
CA TRP A 42 9.14 -8.35 15.01
C TRP A 42 9.60 -7.83 16.36
N GLN A 43 8.73 -7.06 17.02
CA GLN A 43 8.90 -6.66 18.41
C GLN A 43 7.76 -7.26 19.23
N GLU A 44 8.11 -8.00 20.28
CA GLU A 44 7.12 -8.45 21.28
C GLU A 44 6.56 -7.24 22.03
N VAL A 45 5.24 -7.18 22.10
CA VAL A 45 4.49 -6.14 22.85
C VAL A 45 3.68 -6.75 23.99
N SER A 46 3.37 -8.05 23.91
CA SER A 46 2.77 -8.85 24.99
C SER A 46 3.17 -10.34 24.84
N PRO A 47 2.84 -11.23 25.80
CA PRO A 47 3.14 -12.67 25.68
C PRO A 47 2.54 -13.37 24.46
N SER A 48 1.44 -12.85 23.91
CA SER A 48 0.77 -13.34 22.69
C SER A 48 0.85 -12.36 21.52
N GLY A 49 1.27 -11.12 21.75
CA GLY A 49 1.19 -10.01 20.80
C GLY A 49 2.56 -9.56 20.31
N ARG A 50 2.65 -9.34 18.99
CA ARG A 50 3.84 -8.82 18.31
C ARG A 50 3.44 -7.70 17.36
N THR A 51 4.33 -6.74 17.18
CA THR A 51 4.17 -5.67 16.19
C THR A 51 5.34 -5.70 15.21
N LEU A 52 5.05 -5.42 13.94
CA LEU A 52 6.10 -5.27 12.93
C LEU A 52 6.70 -3.87 13.05
N LYS A 53 8.03 -3.78 13.06
CA LYS A 53 8.77 -2.52 13.08
C LYS A 53 9.62 -2.36 11.83
N VAL A 54 9.80 -1.10 11.43
CA VAL A 54 10.58 -0.70 10.25
C VAL A 54 11.91 -0.07 10.68
N GLY A 55 13.00 -0.78 10.40
CA GLY A 55 14.37 -0.30 10.61
C GLY A 55 14.84 0.72 9.55
N PRO A 56 15.99 1.38 9.79
CA PRO A 56 16.52 2.42 8.91
C PRO A 56 16.80 1.97 7.46
N LYS A 57 17.30 0.75 7.23
CA LYS A 57 17.51 0.22 5.87
C LYS A 57 16.19 -0.08 5.18
N ALA A 58 15.22 -0.67 5.88
CA ALA A 58 13.88 -0.89 5.32
C ALA A 58 13.23 0.44 4.91
N ARG A 59 13.30 1.47 5.76
CA ARG A 59 12.81 2.82 5.43
C ARG A 59 13.56 3.44 4.25
N ALA A 60 14.89 3.31 4.21
CA ALA A 60 15.68 3.81 3.08
C ALA A 60 15.33 3.11 1.76
N THR A 61 15.11 1.79 1.78
CA THR A 61 14.65 1.01 0.62
C THR A 61 13.26 1.47 0.18
N TRP A 62 12.33 1.66 1.12
CA TRP A 62 10.99 2.17 0.84
C TRP A 62 11.03 3.58 0.22
N MET A 63 11.86 4.49 0.73
CA MET A 63 12.08 5.79 0.08
C MET A 63 12.68 5.65 -1.33
N GLY A 64 13.49 4.62 -1.57
CA GLY A 64 13.98 4.25 -2.90
C GLY A 64 12.85 3.84 -3.84
N LEU A 65 11.89 3.03 -3.36
CA LEU A 65 10.68 2.67 -4.10
C LEU A 65 9.92 3.94 -4.53
N VAL A 66 9.61 4.84 -3.58
CA VAL A 66 8.91 6.10 -3.85
C VAL A 66 9.60 6.90 -4.96
N ARG A 67 10.91 7.11 -4.84
CA ARG A 67 11.70 7.88 -5.82
C ARG A 67 11.75 7.18 -7.18
N SER A 68 11.86 5.85 -7.21
CA SER A 68 11.88 5.08 -8.45
C SER A 68 10.54 5.18 -9.19
N THR A 69 9.42 5.11 -8.47
CA THR A 69 8.08 5.32 -9.00
C THR A 69 7.96 6.71 -9.64
N VAL A 70 8.40 7.76 -8.95
CA VAL A 70 8.41 9.12 -9.52
C VAL A 70 9.25 9.17 -10.80
N GLY A 71 10.44 8.56 -10.82
CA GLY A 71 11.27 8.50 -12.03
C GLY A 71 10.59 7.80 -13.21
N LEU A 72 9.85 6.71 -12.95
CA LEU A 72 9.04 6.03 -13.98
C LEU A 72 7.95 6.95 -14.53
N LEU A 73 7.29 7.73 -13.67
CA LEU A 73 6.25 8.68 -14.04
C LEU A 73 6.80 9.87 -14.83
N GLU A 74 7.96 10.39 -14.45
CA GLU A 74 8.66 11.44 -15.19
C GLU A 74 9.04 11.01 -16.61
N ALA A 75 9.38 9.74 -16.78
CA ALA A 75 9.64 9.12 -18.08
C ALA A 75 8.35 8.87 -18.91
N GLY A 76 7.17 9.12 -18.35
CA GLY A 76 5.88 9.00 -19.04
C GLY A 76 5.24 7.61 -18.94
N ASN A 77 5.69 6.75 -18.03
CA ASN A 77 5.10 5.43 -17.82
C ASN A 77 3.80 5.52 -17.02
N ARG A 78 2.93 4.53 -17.20
CA ARG A 78 1.81 4.25 -16.28
C ARG A 78 2.30 3.23 -15.27
N VAL A 79 2.09 3.52 -13.98
CA VAL A 79 2.63 2.70 -12.90
C VAL A 79 1.50 2.25 -11.99
N ILE A 80 1.51 0.97 -11.66
CA ILE A 80 0.74 0.40 -10.56
C ILE A 80 1.73 0.14 -9.43
N VAL A 81 1.43 0.64 -8.25
CA VAL A 81 2.23 0.39 -7.04
C VAL A 81 1.36 -0.38 -6.07
N ASP A 82 1.86 -1.53 -5.64
CA ASP A 82 1.30 -2.28 -4.52
C ASP A 82 2.22 -2.12 -3.31
N ASP A 83 1.72 -1.52 -2.24
CA ASP A 83 2.52 -1.21 -1.05
C ASP A 83 1.74 -1.46 0.25
N VAL A 84 2.48 -1.79 1.30
CA VAL A 84 1.94 -1.92 2.66
C VAL A 84 2.58 -0.83 3.49
N CYS A 85 1.79 0.19 3.86
CA CYS A 85 2.27 1.30 4.67
C CYS A 85 2.49 0.89 6.13
N PHE A 86 3.58 0.16 6.40
CA PHE A 86 3.99 -0.32 7.72
C PHE A 86 4.24 0.76 8.78
N GLU A 87 4.43 2.02 8.38
CA GLU A 87 4.49 3.19 9.26
C GLU A 87 3.23 4.07 9.13
N GLY A 88 2.15 3.49 8.61
CA GLY A 88 0.81 4.07 8.56
C GLY A 88 0.75 5.41 7.83
N LEU A 89 0.09 6.38 8.48
CA LEU A 89 -0.18 7.72 7.93
C LEU A 89 1.07 8.45 7.44
N TRP A 90 2.23 8.24 8.05
CA TRP A 90 3.46 8.89 7.60
C TRP A 90 3.84 8.45 6.17
N GLN A 91 3.86 7.14 5.89
CA GLN A 91 4.16 6.63 4.55
C GLN A 91 3.08 7.00 3.53
N LEU A 92 1.82 6.99 3.94
CA LEU A 92 0.71 7.47 3.12
C LEU A 92 0.88 8.93 2.69
N GLN A 93 1.27 9.80 3.64
CA GLN A 93 1.48 11.22 3.37
C GLN A 93 2.67 11.44 2.44
N GLU A 94 3.76 10.69 2.64
CA GLU A 94 4.93 10.73 1.76
C GLU A 94 4.58 10.32 0.32
N TRP A 95 3.75 9.27 0.13
CA TRP A 95 3.22 8.93 -1.19
C TRP A 95 2.35 10.03 -1.78
N LYS A 96 1.40 10.60 -1.01
CA LYS A 96 0.58 11.73 -1.47
C LYS A 96 1.43 12.92 -1.91
N ASN A 97 2.46 13.25 -1.13
CA ASN A 97 3.37 14.34 -1.45
C ASN A 97 4.12 14.07 -2.76
N ALA A 98 4.74 12.89 -2.87
CA ALA A 98 5.53 12.50 -4.04
C ALA A 98 4.70 12.39 -5.33
N LEU A 99 3.44 11.96 -5.20
CA LEU A 99 2.54 11.73 -6.33
C LEU A 99 1.63 12.92 -6.65
N SER A 100 1.58 13.96 -5.79
CA SER A 100 0.77 15.16 -6.00
C SER A 100 0.89 15.85 -7.38
N PRO A 101 2.04 15.82 -8.09
CA PRO A 101 2.14 16.39 -9.44
C PRO A 101 1.52 15.52 -10.55
N TYR A 102 1.05 14.31 -10.21
CA TYR A 102 0.59 13.30 -11.17
C TYR A 102 -0.85 12.88 -10.86
N PRO A 103 -1.69 12.65 -11.89
CA PRO A 103 -3.01 12.08 -11.68
C PRO A 103 -2.91 10.69 -11.07
N THR A 104 -3.40 10.56 -9.84
CA THR A 104 -3.20 9.37 -9.01
C THR A 104 -4.50 8.90 -8.41
N LEU A 105 -4.83 7.62 -8.58
CA LEU A 105 -5.92 6.95 -7.86
C LEU A 105 -5.33 6.19 -6.66
N PHE A 106 -5.67 6.60 -5.45
CA PHE A 106 -5.34 5.90 -4.21
C PHE A 106 -6.45 4.90 -3.88
N VAL A 107 -6.12 3.61 -3.84
CA VAL A 107 -7.05 2.52 -3.56
C VAL A 107 -6.65 1.81 -2.27
N GLY A 108 -7.57 1.74 -1.32
CA GLY A 108 -7.41 0.95 -0.10
C GLY A 108 -8.10 -0.39 -0.26
N LEU A 109 -7.39 -1.48 0.00
CA LEU A 109 -7.96 -2.81 0.04
C LEU A 109 -8.12 -3.22 1.51
N THR A 110 -9.33 -3.63 1.89
CA THR A 110 -9.60 -4.15 3.22
C THR A 110 -10.05 -5.60 3.15
N CYS A 111 -9.84 -6.35 4.22
CA CYS A 111 -10.37 -7.69 4.41
C CYS A 111 -10.64 -7.93 5.90
N PRO A 112 -11.77 -8.57 6.28
CA PRO A 112 -12.02 -8.95 7.66
C PRO A 112 -10.87 -9.82 8.24
N PRO A 113 -10.44 -9.59 9.50
CA PRO A 113 -9.33 -10.32 10.10
C PRO A 113 -9.48 -11.85 10.10
N SER A 114 -10.70 -12.37 10.28
CA SER A 114 -10.96 -13.82 10.23
C SER A 114 -10.69 -14.44 8.85
N ILE A 115 -10.92 -13.69 7.78
CA ILE A 115 -10.65 -14.12 6.40
C ILE A 115 -9.17 -13.99 6.09
N LEU A 116 -8.51 -12.93 6.59
CA LEU A 116 -7.06 -12.76 6.51
C LEU A 116 -6.32 -13.93 7.15
N ASP A 117 -6.72 -14.35 8.36
CA ASP A 117 -6.12 -15.49 9.06
C ASP A 117 -6.28 -16.81 8.26
N THR A 118 -7.46 -17.01 7.66
CA THR A 118 -7.74 -18.19 6.84
C THR A 118 -6.84 -18.20 5.60
N ARG A 119 -6.78 -17.08 4.86
CA ARG A 119 -5.94 -16.93 3.66
C ARG A 119 -4.45 -17.05 3.98
N GLU A 120 -4.00 -16.54 5.12
CA GLU A 120 -2.61 -16.66 5.57
C GLU A 120 -2.25 -18.12 5.86
N SER A 121 -3.13 -18.83 6.57
CA SER A 121 -2.97 -20.25 6.88
C SER A 121 -2.91 -21.12 5.62
N GLU A 122 -3.72 -20.80 4.60
CA GLU A 122 -3.73 -21.52 3.32
C GLU A 122 -2.46 -21.30 2.49
N ARG A 123 -1.83 -20.12 2.59
CA ARG A 123 -0.57 -19.82 1.86
C ARG A 123 0.63 -20.56 2.43
N GLY A 124 0.72 -20.68 3.76
CA GLY A 124 1.75 -21.46 4.46
C GLY A 124 3.18 -20.92 4.35
N ASP A 125 3.38 -19.74 3.75
CA ASP A 125 4.69 -19.09 3.51
C ASP A 125 4.95 -17.88 4.42
N ARG A 126 4.14 -17.73 5.48
CA ARG A 126 4.15 -16.56 6.38
C ARG A 126 4.07 -16.97 7.84
N MET A 127 4.63 -16.13 8.70
CA MET A 127 4.40 -16.22 10.13
C MET A 127 2.92 -15.99 10.44
N VAL A 128 2.30 -16.93 11.15
CA VAL A 128 0.89 -16.83 11.56
C VAL A 128 0.65 -15.57 12.40
N GLY A 129 -0.41 -14.83 12.09
CA GLY A 129 -0.81 -13.57 12.70
C GLY A 129 -0.27 -12.32 11.99
N SER A 130 0.53 -12.46 10.92
CA SER A 130 1.14 -11.30 10.26
C SER A 130 0.11 -10.44 9.53
N ALA A 131 -0.83 -11.06 8.82
CA ALA A 131 -1.87 -10.37 8.07
C ALA A 131 -2.76 -9.50 8.97
N ARG A 132 -3.13 -10.03 10.14
CA ARG A 132 -3.91 -9.31 11.16
C ARG A 132 -3.16 -8.08 11.70
N VAL A 133 -1.88 -8.23 12.04
CA VAL A 133 -1.05 -7.10 12.51
C VAL A 133 -0.94 -6.02 11.44
N GLN A 134 -0.76 -6.41 10.18
CA GLN A 134 -0.66 -5.48 9.06
C GLN A 134 -1.97 -4.72 8.83
N ALA A 135 -3.11 -5.40 8.83
CA ALA A 135 -4.42 -4.76 8.71
C ALA A 135 -4.67 -3.72 9.81
N GLY A 136 -4.27 -4.02 11.05
CA GLY A 136 -4.33 -3.07 12.16
C GLY A 136 -3.44 -1.82 11.97
N ILE A 137 -2.21 -2.02 11.47
CA ILE A 137 -1.26 -0.92 11.19
C ILE A 137 -1.74 -0.03 10.04
N VAL A 138 -2.24 -0.64 8.96
CA VAL A 138 -2.48 0.06 7.69
C VAL A 138 -3.85 0.74 7.65
N HIS A 139 -4.88 0.08 8.18
CA HIS A 139 -6.27 0.54 8.05
C HIS A 139 -6.91 0.96 9.37
N GLY A 140 -6.18 0.91 10.49
CA GLY A 140 -6.74 1.28 11.78
C GLY A 140 -7.91 0.37 12.15
N MET A 141 -7.77 -0.94 11.93
CA MET A 141 -8.76 -1.90 12.41
C MET A 141 -8.59 -2.11 13.91
N GLU A 142 -9.68 -2.01 14.66
CA GLU A 142 -9.71 -2.35 16.09
C GLU A 142 -9.71 -3.87 16.26
N ASP A 143 -8.77 -4.36 17.05
CA ASP A 143 -8.74 -5.73 17.57
C ASP A 143 -8.48 -5.64 19.09
N GLU A 144 -8.90 -6.64 19.86
CA GLU A 144 -8.71 -6.65 21.33
C GLU A 144 -7.23 -6.48 21.73
N ASP A 145 -6.32 -6.92 20.86
CA ASP A 145 -4.87 -6.88 21.05
C ASP A 145 -4.14 -5.72 20.32
N TYR A 146 -4.80 -5.02 19.39
CA TYR A 146 -4.14 -4.02 18.53
C TYR A 146 -4.96 -2.73 18.41
N ARG A 147 -4.37 -1.61 18.88
CA ARG A 147 -4.95 -0.28 18.70
C ARG A 147 -4.73 0.21 17.28
N ALA A 148 -5.84 0.44 16.58
CA ALA A 148 -5.92 1.17 15.33
C ALA A 148 -5.13 2.48 15.37
N LEU A 149 -4.37 2.79 14.30
CA LEU A 149 -4.08 4.18 13.96
C LEU A 149 -5.39 4.86 13.57
N GLU A 150 -5.59 6.10 14.00
CA GLU A 150 -6.84 6.84 13.77
C GLU A 150 -7.26 6.77 12.28
N LYS A 151 -8.52 6.39 12.03
CA LYS A 151 -9.12 6.47 10.70
C LYS A 151 -9.20 7.94 10.31
N GLU A 152 -8.32 8.39 9.43
CA GLU A 152 -8.49 9.69 8.80
C GLU A 152 -9.25 9.51 7.49
N ASP A 153 -10.52 9.90 7.49
CA ASP A 153 -11.37 9.90 6.29
C ASP A 153 -10.70 10.73 5.18
N GLY A 154 -10.63 10.19 3.95
CA GLY A 154 -10.16 10.93 2.77
C GLY A 154 -8.72 10.64 2.29
N PHE A 155 -8.08 9.57 2.77
CA PHE A 155 -6.81 9.12 2.18
C PHE A 155 -6.95 8.42 0.83
N TYR A 156 -8.00 7.60 0.70
CA TYR A 156 -8.26 6.78 -0.47
C TYR A 156 -9.37 7.39 -1.32
N ASP A 157 -9.20 7.34 -2.64
CA ASP A 157 -10.24 7.66 -3.62
C ASP A 157 -11.27 6.53 -3.73
N LEU A 158 -10.84 5.28 -3.48
CA LEU A 158 -11.66 4.08 -3.53
C LEU A 158 -11.26 3.12 -2.41
N MET A 159 -12.24 2.60 -1.69
CA MET A 159 -12.07 1.50 -0.74
C MET A 159 -12.72 0.24 -1.31
N ILE A 160 -12.04 -0.89 -1.26
CA ILE A 160 -12.55 -2.19 -1.73
C ILE A 160 -12.44 -3.20 -0.60
N ASP A 161 -13.54 -3.90 -0.31
CA ASP A 161 -13.53 -5.08 0.53
C ASP A 161 -13.26 -6.33 -0.33
N SER A 162 -12.05 -6.86 -0.22
CA SER A 162 -11.59 -8.04 -0.96
C SER A 162 -12.18 -9.37 -0.45
N ALA A 163 -13.00 -9.34 0.60
CA ALA A 163 -13.81 -10.47 1.02
C ALA A 163 -15.23 -10.44 0.43
N ALA A 164 -15.71 -9.25 0.07
CA ALA A 164 -17.05 -9.07 -0.50
C ALA A 164 -17.07 -9.24 -2.02
N LEU A 165 -15.94 -8.98 -2.69
CA LEU A 165 -15.79 -9.05 -4.13
C LEU A 165 -14.77 -10.12 -4.53
N ASP A 166 -14.99 -10.73 -5.69
CA ASP A 166 -13.95 -11.54 -6.33
C ASP A 166 -12.86 -10.65 -6.99
N PRO A 167 -11.72 -11.22 -7.41
CA PRO A 167 -10.64 -10.43 -8.00
C PRO A 167 -11.03 -9.65 -9.26
N ASP A 168 -11.92 -10.20 -10.10
CA ASP A 168 -12.33 -9.54 -11.34
C ASP A 168 -13.24 -8.35 -11.02
N GLU A 169 -14.16 -8.51 -10.06
CA GLU A 169 -15.01 -7.42 -9.56
C GLU A 169 -14.18 -6.30 -8.90
N CYS A 170 -13.12 -6.64 -8.15
CA CYS A 170 -12.18 -5.67 -7.60
C CYS A 170 -11.50 -4.86 -8.71
N VAL A 171 -11.05 -5.54 -9.77
CA VAL A 171 -10.39 -4.91 -10.93
C VAL A 171 -11.36 -3.98 -11.66
N GLU A 172 -12.61 -4.42 -11.88
CA GLU A 172 -13.63 -3.60 -12.50
C GLU A 172 -13.92 -2.32 -11.69
N ALA A 173 -14.03 -2.43 -10.36
CA ALA A 173 -14.22 -1.29 -9.48
C ALA A 173 -13.08 -0.27 -9.62
N VAL A 174 -11.84 -0.75 -9.65
CA VAL A 174 -10.65 0.09 -9.86
C VAL A 174 -10.67 0.79 -11.21
N ILE A 175 -10.96 0.06 -12.30
CA ILE A 175 -11.03 0.61 -13.65
C ILE A 175 -12.09 1.72 -13.71
N ASN A 176 -13.27 1.47 -13.17
CA ASN A 176 -14.37 2.44 -13.16
C ASN A 176 -13.99 3.71 -12.37
N ALA A 177 -13.35 3.58 -11.22
CA ALA A 177 -12.89 4.72 -10.44
C ALA A 177 -11.80 5.53 -11.17
N ALA A 178 -10.85 4.84 -11.83
CA ALA A 178 -9.80 5.50 -12.62
C ALA A 178 -10.39 6.29 -13.80
N LEU A 179 -11.37 5.72 -14.51
CA LEU A 179 -12.08 6.38 -15.60
C LEU A 179 -12.86 7.61 -15.09
N PHE A 180 -13.59 7.46 -13.99
CA PHE A 180 -14.36 8.55 -13.39
C PHE A 180 -13.46 9.72 -12.97
N LYS A 181 -12.34 9.44 -12.29
CA LYS A 181 -11.38 10.47 -11.87
C LYS A 181 -10.79 11.23 -13.07
N HIS A 182 -10.42 10.51 -14.12
CA HIS A 182 -9.88 11.12 -15.34
C HIS A 182 -10.87 12.08 -16.04
N MET A 183 -12.17 11.72 -16.07
CA MET A 183 -13.20 12.59 -16.66
C MET A 183 -13.37 13.89 -15.87
N ASN A 184 -13.36 13.82 -14.54
CA ASN A 184 -13.56 14.99 -13.68
C ASN A 184 -12.38 15.98 -13.76
N GLU A 185 -11.14 15.48 -13.80
CA GLU A 185 -9.96 16.34 -13.93
C GLU A 185 -9.88 17.03 -15.30
N SER A 186 -10.36 16.36 -16.36
CA SER A 186 -10.42 16.94 -17.72
C SER A 186 -11.43 18.09 -17.81
N THR A 187 -12.50 18.04 -17.01
CA THR A 187 -13.57 19.06 -17.00
C THR A 187 -13.18 20.31 -16.20
N GLN A 188 -12.26 20.18 -15.23
CA GLN A 188 -11.76 21.31 -14.43
C GLN A 188 -10.65 22.12 -15.12
N GLN A 189 -10.07 21.61 -16.22
CA GLN A 189 -9.02 22.27 -16.99
C GLN A 189 -9.53 22.98 -18.26
N SER A 190 -10.83 22.85 -18.57
CA SER A 190 -11.53 23.50 -19.71
C SER A 190 -12.29 24.75 -19.28
#